data_AF-A0A0K2U528-F1
#
_entry.id   AF-A0A0K2U528-F1
#
_cell.length_a   1.000
_cell.length_b   1.000
_cell.length_c   1.000
_cell.angle_alpha   90.00
_cell.angle_beta   90.00
_cell.angle_gamma   90.00
#
_symmetry.space_group_name_H-M   'P 1'
#
loop_
_entity.id
_entity.type
_entity.pdbx_description
1 polymer ?
#
loop_
_entity_poly.entity_id
_entity_poly.type
_entity_poly.pdbx_seq_one_letter_code
_entity_poly.pdbx_strand_id
1 'polypeptide(L)'
;MEQARRDTIFELARAGHKPSAIYKLLNYPKTTVYRVFNTWEAEGKVCRKAHNMRSDRIRTPRFLEGLRKSIKASPGTSLSRLAKNRGVSKQLVSKAANEDLGYRSYRMTKQHILTASMKTTRLTNGKRLLNDLKSHGGRIIFFSDAKNWTVDRSYNIQNDRWLAKEREEVPTVFTTKFPAPLRGSGMLSIP
;
A
#
# COMPACT_ATOMS: atom_id res chain seq x y z
N MET A 1 -10.74 19.93 26.67
CA MET A 1 -10.64 20.72 27.92
C MET A 1 -9.72 21.94 27.77
N GLU A 2 -8.53 21.83 27.18
CA GLU A 2 -7.60 22.98 27.04
C GLU A 2 -8.16 24.13 26.18
N GLN A 3 -8.90 23.84 25.10
CA GLN A 3 -9.43 24.88 24.20
C GLN A 3 -10.53 25.72 24.87
N ALA A 4 -11.52 25.09 25.51
CA ALA A 4 -12.58 25.79 26.24
C ALA A 4 -12.02 26.76 27.31
N ARG A 5 -10.93 26.40 28.00
CA ARG A 5 -10.27 27.31 28.96
C ARG A 5 -9.69 28.55 28.28
N ARG A 6 -9.09 28.39 27.10
CA ARG A 6 -8.57 29.52 26.30
C ARG A 6 -9.69 30.40 25.80
N ASP A 7 -10.80 29.82 25.38
CA ASP A 7 -11.99 30.55 24.92
C ASP A 7 -12.57 31.40 26.05
N THR A 8 -12.70 30.86 27.28
CA THR A 8 -13.13 31.65 28.45
C THR A 8 -12.18 32.79 28.83
N ILE A 9 -10.85 32.57 28.71
CA ILE A 9 -9.86 33.64 28.93
C ILE A 9 -10.00 34.72 27.86
N PHE A 10 -10.25 34.33 26.61
CA PHE A 10 -10.43 35.26 25.50
C PHE A 10 -11.70 36.09 25.64
N GLU A 11 -12.83 35.51 26.05
CA GLU A 11 -14.07 36.26 26.30
C GLU A 11 -13.87 37.32 27.39
N LEU A 12 -13.20 36.97 28.49
CA LEU A 12 -12.89 37.92 29.57
C LEU A 12 -11.89 38.99 29.14
N ALA A 13 -10.88 38.63 28.32
CA ALA A 13 -9.95 39.60 27.76
C ALA A 13 -10.67 40.58 26.82
N ARG A 14 -11.59 40.09 25.98
CA ARG A 14 -12.45 40.91 25.11
C ARG A 14 -13.40 41.82 25.89
N ALA A 15 -13.85 41.38 27.06
CA ALA A 15 -14.62 42.18 28.01
C ALA A 15 -13.78 43.21 28.79
N GLY A 16 -12.47 43.31 28.52
CA GLY A 16 -11.58 44.33 29.11
C GLY A 16 -10.99 43.95 30.47
N HIS A 17 -11.15 42.69 30.92
CA HIS A 17 -10.54 42.26 32.18
C HIS A 17 -9.02 42.12 32.05
N LYS A 18 -8.29 42.64 33.04
CA LYS A 18 -6.83 42.46 33.13
C LYS A 18 -6.48 41.00 33.43
N PRO A 19 -5.32 40.48 32.96
CA PRO A 19 -4.87 39.11 33.22
C PRO A 19 -4.86 38.73 34.70
N SER A 20 -4.56 39.71 35.57
CA SER A 20 -4.52 39.56 37.02
C SER A 20 -5.90 39.28 37.64
N ALA A 21 -6.97 39.82 37.07
CA ALA A 21 -8.34 39.55 37.47
C ALA A 21 -8.80 38.19 36.93
N ILE A 22 -8.42 37.87 35.69
CA ILE A 22 -8.81 36.63 35.01
C ILE A 22 -8.29 35.39 35.75
N TYR A 23 -7.00 35.35 36.14
CA TYR A 23 -6.46 34.16 36.82
C TYR A 23 -7.05 33.95 38.22
N LYS A 24 -7.40 35.04 38.92
CA LYS A 24 -8.07 34.98 40.23
C LYS A 24 -9.52 34.50 40.08
N LEU A 25 -10.24 34.99 39.06
CA LEU A 25 -11.63 34.65 38.79
C LEU A 25 -11.80 33.20 38.33
N LEU A 26 -11.00 32.76 37.36
CA LEU A 26 -11.11 31.42 36.77
C LEU A 26 -10.34 30.34 37.57
N ASN A 27 -9.55 30.75 38.57
CA ASN A 27 -8.61 29.88 39.31
C ASN A 27 -7.71 29.03 38.38
N TYR A 28 -7.31 29.62 37.25
CA TYR A 28 -6.41 28.97 36.29
C TYR A 28 -4.94 29.30 36.59
N PRO A 29 -3.99 28.45 36.15
CA PRO A 29 -2.57 28.73 36.33
C PRO A 29 -2.19 30.09 35.72
N LYS A 30 -1.58 30.96 36.54
CA LYS A 30 -1.15 32.32 36.14
C LYS A 30 -0.39 32.31 34.82
N THR A 31 0.55 31.37 34.63
CA THR A 31 1.35 31.23 33.41
C THR A 31 0.51 31.00 32.15
N THR A 32 -0.59 30.26 32.25
CA THR A 32 -1.47 29.97 31.12
C THR A 32 -2.29 31.20 30.74
N VAL A 33 -2.84 31.91 31.73
CA VAL A 33 -3.64 33.13 31.51
C VAL A 33 -2.80 34.22 30.83
N TYR A 34 -1.61 34.50 31.37
CA TYR A 34 -0.72 35.51 30.79
C TYR A 34 -0.23 35.13 29.39
N ARG A 35 0.12 33.85 29.16
CA ARG A 35 0.54 33.38 27.83
C ARG A 35 -0.56 33.55 26.80
N VAL A 36 -1.80 33.18 27.13
CA VAL A 36 -2.96 33.29 26.23
C VAL A 36 -3.32 34.76 25.97
N PHE A 37 -3.36 35.58 27.02
CA PHE A 37 -3.65 37.01 26.91
C PHE A 37 -2.63 37.74 26.03
N ASN A 38 -1.33 37.52 26.25
CA ASN A 38 -0.28 38.15 25.45
C ASN A 38 -0.31 37.68 23.98
N THR A 39 -0.62 36.40 23.72
CA THR A 39 -0.81 35.92 22.34
C THR A 39 -2.04 36.52 21.66
N TRP A 40 -3.11 36.78 22.43
CA TRP A 40 -4.29 37.46 21.91
C TRP A 40 -3.99 38.93 21.59
N GLU A 41 -3.34 39.65 22.50
CA GLU A 41 -2.98 41.07 22.33
C GLU A 41 -2.05 41.28 21.13
N ALA A 42 -1.11 40.35 20.90
CA ALA A 42 -0.15 40.44 19.80
C ALA A 42 -0.67 39.91 18.44
N GLU A 43 -1.41 38.79 18.42
CA GLU A 43 -1.76 38.09 17.17
C GLU A 43 -3.28 38.02 16.91
N GLY A 44 -4.13 38.39 17.87
CA GLY A 44 -5.58 38.27 17.79
C GLY A 44 -6.11 36.82 17.80
N LYS A 45 -5.26 35.83 18.09
CA LYS A 45 -5.57 34.40 17.96
C LYS A 45 -5.74 33.71 19.33
N VAL A 46 -6.78 32.87 19.42
CA VAL A 46 -7.11 32.07 20.62
C VAL A 46 -6.50 30.65 20.56
N CYS A 47 -6.34 30.14 19.35
CA CYS A 47 -5.89 28.78 19.09
C CYS A 47 -4.42 28.58 19.47
N ARG A 48 -4.07 27.38 19.92
CA ARG A 48 -2.67 27.00 20.11
C ARG A 48 -1.93 27.06 18.77
N LYS A 49 -0.71 27.61 18.78
CA LYS A 49 0.18 27.53 17.62
C LYS A 49 0.37 26.08 17.22
N ALA A 50 0.25 25.81 15.93
CA ALA A 50 0.53 24.48 15.39
C ALA A 50 1.97 24.09 15.74
N HIS A 51 2.16 22.83 16.12
CA HIS A 51 3.50 22.33 16.37
C HIS A 51 4.27 22.29 15.05
N ASN A 52 5.46 22.89 15.02
CA ASN A 52 6.33 22.84 13.84
C ASN A 52 6.69 21.39 13.51
N MET A 53 6.69 21.03 12.23
CA MET A 53 7.16 19.70 11.85
C MET A 53 8.65 19.57 12.20
N ARG A 54 9.05 18.39 12.68
CA ARG A 54 10.47 18.15 12.93
C ARG A 54 11.25 18.17 11.61
N SER A 55 12.41 18.82 11.61
CA SER A 55 13.28 18.99 10.44
C SER A 55 14.01 17.71 10.04
N ASP A 56 14.20 16.77 10.98
CA ASP A 56 14.86 15.48 10.79
C ASP A 56 13.97 14.42 10.10
N ARG A 57 12.75 14.79 9.69
CA ARG A 57 11.82 13.86 9.06
C ARG A 57 12.35 13.42 7.69
N ILE A 58 12.86 12.19 7.62
CA ILE A 58 13.37 11.53 6.39
C ILE A 58 12.32 11.48 5.27
N ARG A 59 11.02 11.40 5.59
CA ARG A 59 9.90 11.42 4.63
C ARG A 59 9.66 12.81 4.02
N THR A 60 10.67 13.32 3.33
CA THR A 60 10.57 14.54 2.56
C THR A 60 9.92 14.27 1.19
N PRO A 61 9.35 15.29 0.53
CA PRO A 61 8.85 15.15 -0.84
C PRO A 61 9.91 14.63 -1.81
N ARG A 62 11.18 15.06 -1.64
CA ARG A 62 12.32 14.57 -2.43
C ARG A 62 12.54 13.07 -2.25
N PHE A 63 12.44 12.56 -1.01
CA PHE A 63 12.56 11.14 -0.73
C PHE A 63 11.43 10.34 -1.40
N LEU A 64 10.18 10.83 -1.30
CA LEU A 64 9.01 10.18 -1.88
C LEU A 64 9.10 10.10 -3.41
N GLU A 65 9.50 11.18 -4.08
CA GLU A 65 9.71 11.19 -5.52
C GLU A 65 10.84 10.23 -5.95
N GLY A 66 11.94 10.20 -5.19
CA GLY A 66 13.01 9.24 -5.41
C GLY A 66 12.53 7.79 -5.26
N LEU A 67 11.72 7.50 -4.23
CA LEU A 67 11.14 6.17 -4.01
C LEU A 67 10.20 5.78 -5.14
N ARG A 68 9.31 6.68 -5.55
CA ARG A 68 8.37 6.50 -6.67
C ARG A 68 9.11 6.15 -7.97
N LYS A 69 10.21 6.86 -8.28
CA LYS A 69 11.05 6.56 -9.46
C LYS A 69 11.63 5.15 -9.40
N SER A 70 12.15 4.70 -8.26
CA SER A 70 12.67 3.33 -8.14
C SER A 70 11.60 2.26 -8.25
N ILE A 71 10.42 2.49 -7.67
CA ILE A 71 9.29 1.56 -7.81
C ILE A 71 8.87 1.48 -9.28
N LYS A 72 8.76 2.61 -9.97
CA LYS A 72 8.41 2.64 -11.39
C LYS A 72 9.45 1.94 -12.27
N ALA A 73 10.74 2.09 -11.96
CA ALA A 73 11.82 1.44 -12.70
C ALA A 73 11.88 -0.08 -12.47
N SER A 74 11.55 -0.55 -11.26
CA SER A 74 11.64 -1.98 -10.92
C SER A 74 10.58 -2.36 -9.88
N PRO A 75 9.31 -2.48 -10.30
CA PRO A 75 8.17 -2.72 -9.39
C PRO A 75 8.18 -4.12 -8.75
N GLY A 76 8.92 -5.07 -9.32
CA GLY A 76 9.16 -6.39 -8.71
C GLY A 76 10.12 -6.40 -7.52
N THR A 77 10.70 -5.25 -7.15
CA THR A 77 11.66 -5.18 -6.04
C THR A 77 10.96 -5.16 -4.69
N SER A 78 11.48 -5.95 -3.74
CA SER A 78 10.93 -5.98 -2.38
C SER A 78 11.20 -4.66 -1.64
N LEU A 79 10.27 -4.26 -0.76
CA LEU A 79 10.44 -3.07 0.09
C LEU A 79 11.70 -3.16 0.96
N SER A 80 12.09 -4.38 1.38
CA SER A 80 13.34 -4.61 2.12
C SER A 80 14.57 -4.28 1.27
N ARG A 81 14.57 -4.64 -0.02
CA ARG A 81 15.68 -4.30 -0.93
C ARG A 81 15.73 -2.80 -1.21
N LEU A 82 14.58 -2.17 -1.43
CA LEU A 82 14.48 -0.71 -1.59
C LEU A 82 15.00 0.05 -0.37
N ALA A 83 14.73 -0.48 0.83
CA ALA A 83 15.22 0.07 2.09
C ALA A 83 16.73 -0.08 2.23
N LYS A 84 17.29 -1.27 1.98
CA LYS A 84 18.75 -1.52 1.99
C LYS A 84 19.48 -0.59 1.02
N ASN A 85 19.00 -0.47 -0.23
CA ASN A 85 19.60 0.40 -1.25
C ASN A 85 19.61 1.88 -0.86
N ARG A 86 18.74 2.29 0.07
CA ARG A 86 18.60 3.68 0.54
C ARG A 86 19.17 3.90 1.95
N GLY A 87 19.69 2.86 2.60
CA GLY A 87 20.19 2.95 3.98
C GLY A 87 19.13 3.31 5.01
N VAL A 88 17.85 3.00 4.77
CA VAL A 88 16.73 3.33 5.68
C VAL A 88 16.05 2.06 6.21
N SER A 89 15.25 2.22 7.26
CA SER A 89 14.48 1.11 7.81
C SER A 89 13.38 0.64 6.85
N LYS A 90 13.11 -0.67 6.84
CA LYS A 90 12.01 -1.27 6.07
C LYS A 90 10.66 -0.65 6.43
N GLN A 91 10.42 -0.39 7.72
CA GLN A 91 9.15 0.20 8.19
C GLN A 91 8.92 1.58 7.57
N LEU A 92 9.96 2.42 7.51
CA LEU A 92 9.86 3.75 6.92
C LEU A 92 9.44 3.67 5.46
N VAL A 93 10.12 2.85 4.66
CA VAL A 93 9.80 2.62 3.24
C VAL A 93 8.43 2.01 3.07
N SER A 94 8.04 1.07 3.93
CA SER A 94 6.73 0.44 3.89
C SER A 94 5.61 1.46 4.04
N LYS A 95 5.62 2.28 5.09
CA LYS A 95 4.56 3.29 5.21
C LYS A 95 4.71 4.46 4.21
N ALA A 96 5.91 4.76 3.72
CA ALA A 96 6.07 5.73 2.62
C ALA A 96 5.45 5.21 1.31
N ALA A 97 5.63 3.93 1.00
CA ALA A 97 5.01 3.31 -0.16
C ALA A 97 3.49 3.20 0.01
N ASN A 98 3.01 2.71 1.16
CA ASN A 98 1.60 2.39 1.38
C ASN A 98 0.73 3.62 1.72
N GLU A 99 1.17 4.47 2.65
CA GLU A 99 0.38 5.62 3.14
C GLU A 99 0.59 6.84 2.25
N ASP A 100 1.85 7.20 1.97
CA ASP A 100 2.17 8.45 1.29
C ASP A 100 2.04 8.33 -0.25
N LEU A 101 2.42 7.18 -0.84
CA LEU A 101 2.38 6.96 -2.30
C LEU A 101 1.22 6.09 -2.80
N GLY A 102 0.54 5.37 -1.91
CA GLY A 102 -0.59 4.48 -2.23
C GLY A 102 -0.22 3.20 -2.98
N TYR A 103 1.05 2.79 -3.01
CA TYR A 103 1.46 1.50 -3.58
C TYR A 103 1.13 0.36 -2.61
N ARG A 104 0.75 -0.78 -3.17
CA ARG A 104 0.58 -2.04 -2.45
C ARG A 104 1.41 -3.12 -3.12
N SER A 105 1.86 -4.08 -2.32
CA SER A 105 2.55 -5.25 -2.81
C SER A 105 1.53 -6.33 -3.15
N TYR A 106 1.36 -6.64 -4.42
CA TYR A 106 0.47 -7.69 -4.91
C TYR A 106 1.23 -8.96 -5.27
N ARG A 107 0.56 -10.11 -5.14
CA ARG A 107 1.07 -11.38 -5.69
C ARG A 107 0.82 -11.37 -7.19
N MET A 108 1.83 -11.69 -8.00
CA MET A 108 1.55 -11.94 -9.41
C MET A 108 0.75 -13.25 -9.53
N THR A 109 -0.34 -13.22 -10.28
CA THR A 109 -1.16 -14.41 -10.53
C THR A 109 -0.77 -15.03 -11.85
N LYS A 110 -0.66 -16.36 -11.88
CA LYS A 110 -0.59 -17.12 -13.13
C LYS A 110 -1.96 -17.07 -13.79
N GLN A 111 -2.01 -16.60 -15.03
CA GLN A 111 -3.24 -16.61 -15.82
C GLN A 111 -2.97 -17.17 -17.20
N HIS A 112 -3.96 -17.89 -17.73
CA HIS A 112 -3.93 -18.35 -19.09
C HIS A 112 -4.29 -17.19 -20.03
N ILE A 113 -3.48 -16.97 -21.06
CA ILE A 113 -3.80 -15.99 -22.10
C ILE A 113 -5.01 -16.54 -22.86
N LEU A 114 -6.17 -15.88 -22.70
CA LEU A 114 -7.38 -16.21 -23.45
C LEU A 114 -7.64 -15.13 -24.48
N THR A 115 -7.58 -15.51 -25.76
CA THR A 115 -8.06 -14.66 -26.84
C THR A 115 -9.58 -14.49 -26.76
N ALA A 116 -10.12 -13.47 -27.41
CA ALA A 116 -11.57 -13.24 -27.46
C ALA A 116 -12.32 -14.47 -28.02
N SER A 117 -11.77 -15.12 -29.05
CA SER A 117 -12.33 -16.35 -29.62
C SER A 117 -12.30 -17.53 -28.64
N MET A 118 -11.23 -17.69 -27.85
CA MET A 118 -11.18 -18.73 -26.82
C MET A 118 -12.23 -18.49 -25.72
N LYS A 119 -12.45 -17.21 -25.34
CA LYS A 119 -13.48 -16.85 -24.36
C LYS A 119 -14.89 -17.18 -24.87
N THR A 120 -15.19 -16.85 -26.12
CA THR A 120 -16.51 -17.16 -26.71
C THR A 120 -16.71 -18.67 -26.82
N THR A 121 -15.73 -19.41 -27.32
CA THR A 121 -15.80 -20.88 -27.41
C THR A 121 -15.99 -21.53 -26.04
N ARG A 122 -15.25 -21.10 -25.02
CA ARG A 122 -15.41 -21.60 -23.65
C ARG A 122 -16.79 -21.29 -23.08
N LEU A 123 -17.31 -20.08 -23.30
CA LEU A 123 -18.63 -19.70 -22.82
C LEU A 123 -19.73 -20.53 -23.49
N THR A 124 -19.66 -20.70 -24.82
CA THR A 124 -20.62 -21.49 -25.59
C THR A 124 -20.60 -22.95 -25.17
N ASN A 125 -19.41 -23.57 -25.07
CA ASN A 125 -19.26 -24.96 -24.67
C ASN A 125 -19.70 -25.17 -23.20
N GLY A 126 -19.38 -24.22 -22.32
CA GLY A 126 -19.81 -24.25 -20.92
C GLY A 126 -21.33 -24.18 -20.77
N LYS A 127 -22.01 -23.32 -21.55
CA LYS A 127 -23.48 -23.26 -21.58
C LYS A 127 -24.10 -24.56 -22.09
N ARG A 128 -23.53 -25.16 -23.14
CA ARG A 128 -23.99 -26.44 -23.68
C ARG A 128 -23.85 -27.57 -22.67
N LEU A 129 -22.67 -27.69 -22.04
CA LEU A 129 -22.42 -28.68 -20.99
C LEU A 129 -23.35 -28.49 -19.81
N LEU A 130 -23.59 -27.25 -19.37
CA LEU A 130 -24.50 -26.96 -18.26
C LEU A 130 -25.95 -27.38 -18.59
N ASN A 131 -26.41 -27.12 -19.81
CA ASN A 131 -27.74 -27.51 -20.24
C ASN A 131 -27.86 -29.04 -20.37
N ASP A 132 -26.85 -29.71 -20.91
CA ASP A 132 -26.80 -31.17 -21.00
C ASP A 132 -26.87 -31.83 -19.62
N LEU A 133 -26.07 -31.34 -18.66
CA LEU A 133 -26.06 -31.82 -17.28
C LEU A 133 -27.41 -31.61 -16.57
N LYS A 134 -28.12 -30.51 -16.87
CA LYS A 134 -29.45 -30.24 -16.30
C LYS A 134 -30.52 -31.16 -16.85
N SER A 135 -30.50 -31.42 -18.16
CA SER A 135 -31.51 -32.22 -18.86
C SER A 135 -31.33 -33.72 -18.63
N HIS A 136 -30.13 -34.16 -18.25
CA HIS A 136 -29.78 -35.57 -18.14
C HIS A 136 -29.10 -35.89 -16.80
N GLY A 137 -29.85 -35.73 -15.71
CA GLY A 137 -29.43 -36.13 -14.37
C GLY A 137 -29.19 -37.65 -14.24
N GLY A 138 -28.25 -38.04 -13.38
CA GLY A 138 -27.98 -39.44 -13.04
C GLY A 138 -26.93 -40.17 -13.90
N ARG A 139 -26.31 -39.50 -14.88
CA ARG A 139 -25.21 -40.07 -15.67
C ARG A 139 -23.90 -40.08 -14.89
N ILE A 140 -23.15 -41.18 -14.95
CA ILE A 140 -21.78 -41.27 -14.45
C ILE A 140 -20.84 -40.74 -15.52
N ILE A 141 -20.10 -39.67 -15.22
CA ILE A 141 -19.13 -39.06 -16.13
C ILE A 141 -17.73 -39.36 -15.64
N PHE A 142 -16.93 -40.00 -16.48
CA PHE A 142 -15.51 -40.22 -16.23
C PHE A 142 -14.70 -39.12 -16.92
N PHE A 143 -13.85 -38.44 -16.15
CA PHE A 143 -12.90 -37.47 -16.68
C PHE A 143 -11.49 -38.08 -16.63
N SER A 144 -10.79 -38.05 -17.76
CA SER A 144 -9.37 -38.35 -17.85
C SER A 144 -8.59 -37.08 -18.18
N ASP A 145 -7.47 -36.86 -17.49
CA ASP A 145 -6.52 -35.80 -17.82
C ASP A 145 -5.11 -36.37 -17.90
N ALA A 146 -4.31 -35.85 -18.82
CA ALA A 146 -2.91 -36.20 -18.99
C ALA A 146 -2.05 -35.03 -18.53
N LYS A 147 -1.33 -35.23 -17.43
CA LYS A 147 -0.50 -34.19 -16.83
C LYS A 147 0.96 -34.34 -17.27
N ASN A 148 1.47 -33.33 -17.96
CA ASN A 148 2.89 -33.24 -18.29
C ASN A 148 3.61 -32.45 -17.18
N TRP A 149 4.70 -32.98 -16.65
CA TRP A 149 5.58 -32.24 -15.72
C TRP A 149 6.53 -31.36 -16.53
N THR A 150 6.44 -30.05 -16.35
CA THR A 150 7.26 -29.06 -17.04
C THR A 150 8.35 -28.50 -16.14
N VAL A 151 9.57 -28.35 -16.67
CA VAL A 151 10.72 -27.70 -16.01
C VAL A 151 10.67 -26.18 -16.24
N ASP A 152 9.53 -25.55 -15.91
CA ASP A 152 9.43 -24.09 -15.96
C ASP A 152 10.06 -23.46 -14.70
N ARG A 153 10.55 -22.22 -14.83
CA ARG A 153 11.06 -21.44 -13.69
C ARG A 153 9.99 -21.38 -12.60
N SER A 154 10.28 -21.93 -11.43
CA SER A 154 9.37 -21.87 -10.29
C SER A 154 9.25 -20.42 -9.82
N TYR A 155 8.04 -19.89 -9.86
CA TYR A 155 7.74 -18.56 -9.33
C TYR A 155 7.36 -18.68 -7.86
N ASN A 156 8.09 -18.03 -6.97
CA ASN A 156 7.80 -18.08 -5.55
C ASN A 156 6.76 -17.01 -5.21
N ILE A 157 5.51 -17.43 -5.07
CA ILE A 157 4.35 -16.56 -4.81
C ILE A 157 4.51 -15.66 -3.56
N GLN A 158 5.37 -16.03 -2.61
CA GLN A 158 5.65 -15.20 -1.44
C GLN A 158 6.67 -14.10 -1.71
N ASN A 159 7.74 -14.42 -2.45
CA ASN A 159 8.88 -13.54 -2.65
C ASN A 159 8.75 -12.67 -3.90
N ASP A 160 8.16 -13.24 -4.95
CA ASP A 160 7.95 -12.56 -6.19
C ASP A 160 6.61 -11.82 -6.09
N ARG A 161 6.70 -10.51 -5.86
CA ARG A 161 5.57 -9.61 -5.68
C ARG A 161 5.79 -8.35 -6.48
N TRP A 162 4.71 -7.69 -6.84
CA TRP A 162 4.73 -6.48 -7.65
C TRP A 162 4.16 -5.30 -6.87
N LEU A 163 4.88 -4.19 -6.83
CA LEU A 163 4.42 -2.94 -6.25
C LEU A 163 3.62 -2.16 -7.29
N ALA A 164 2.32 -2.03 -7.05
CA ALA A 164 1.39 -1.31 -7.91
C ALA A 164 0.34 -0.58 -7.07
N LYS A 165 -0.34 0.41 -7.66
CA LYS A 165 -1.46 1.08 -6.96
C LYS A 165 -2.69 0.19 -6.99
N GLU A 166 -3.00 -0.28 -8.18
CA GLU A 166 -4.14 -1.14 -8.46
C GLU A 166 -3.70 -2.56 -8.77
N ARG A 167 -4.62 -3.52 -8.65
CA ARG A 167 -4.31 -4.94 -8.89
C ARG A 167 -4.15 -5.23 -10.38
N GLU A 168 -4.84 -4.45 -11.20
CA GLU A 168 -4.93 -4.54 -12.65
C GLU A 168 -3.61 -4.15 -13.33
N GLU A 169 -2.80 -3.31 -12.67
CA GLU A 169 -1.46 -2.92 -13.13
C GLU A 169 -0.42 -4.06 -12.95
N VAL A 170 -0.77 -5.12 -12.22
CA VAL A 170 0.15 -6.24 -11.94
C VAL A 170 0.20 -7.14 -13.17
N PRO A 171 1.39 -7.37 -13.74
CA PRO A 171 1.52 -8.27 -14.89
C PRO A 171 1.13 -9.69 -14.50
N THR A 172 0.38 -10.33 -15.39
CA THR A 172 0.10 -11.76 -15.31
C THR A 172 1.33 -12.55 -15.71
N VAL A 173 1.68 -13.54 -14.89
CA VAL A 173 2.75 -14.49 -15.24
C VAL A 173 2.17 -15.49 -16.21
N PHE A 174 2.69 -15.49 -17.44
CA PHE A 174 2.32 -16.44 -18.47
C PHE A 174 3.09 -17.74 -18.29
N THR A 175 2.39 -18.86 -18.39
CA THR A 175 3.00 -20.19 -18.44
C THR A 175 2.94 -20.69 -19.87
N THR A 176 4.09 -21.00 -20.47
CA THR A 176 4.17 -21.56 -21.81
C THR A 176 3.80 -23.04 -21.78
N LYS A 177 2.85 -23.46 -22.63
CA LYS A 177 2.43 -24.87 -22.73
C LYS A 177 3.56 -25.80 -23.20
N PHE A 178 4.54 -25.25 -23.92
CA PHE A 178 5.71 -25.94 -24.44
C PHE A 178 6.98 -25.14 -24.11
N PRO A 179 7.62 -25.36 -22.95
CA PRO A 179 8.92 -24.76 -22.68
C PRO A 179 9.98 -25.33 -23.63
N ALA A 180 10.96 -24.51 -24.02
CA ALA A 180 12.03 -24.94 -24.92
C ALA A 180 12.79 -26.13 -24.33
N PRO A 181 13.01 -27.23 -25.06
CA PRO A 181 13.80 -28.35 -24.58
C PRO A 181 15.29 -27.93 -24.55
N LEU A 182 15.86 -27.78 -23.37
CA LEU A 182 17.32 -27.73 -23.20
C LEU A 182 17.84 -29.16 -23.34
N ARG A 183 18.48 -29.48 -24.48
CA ARG A 183 19.27 -30.73 -24.59
C ARG A 183 20.61 -30.51 -23.92
N GLY A 184 20.76 -30.99 -22.70
CA GLY A 184 22.07 -31.19 -22.07
C GLY A 184 22.52 -32.63 -22.30
N SER A 185 23.61 -32.82 -23.07
CA SER A 185 24.35 -34.08 -23.06
C SER A 185 25.36 -34.02 -21.92
N GLY A 186 25.16 -34.83 -20.88
CA GLY A 186 26.11 -35.01 -19.80
C GLY A 186 26.64 -36.44 -19.81
N MET A 187 27.96 -36.60 -19.90
CA MET A 187 28.65 -37.88 -19.69
C MET A 187 29.04 -37.94 -18.21
N LEU A 188 28.46 -38.88 -17.46
CA LEU A 188 28.84 -39.16 -16.08
C LEU A 188 29.90 -40.26 -16.09
N SER A 189 31.15 -39.90 -15.79
CA SER A 189 32.17 -40.85 -15.37
C SER A 189 32.12 -40.96 -13.85
N ILE A 190 31.69 -42.11 -13.34
CA ILE A 190 31.84 -42.50 -11.93
C ILE A 190 33.21 -43.20 -11.82
N PRO A 191 34.03 -42.91 -10.79
CA PRO A 191 35.32 -43.57 -10.60
C PRO A 191 35.20 -45.09 -10.42
#